data_AF-A0A7V4P0M5-F1
#
_entry.id   AF-A0A7V4P0M5-F1
#
_cell.length_a   1.000
_cell.length_b   1.000
_cell.length_c   1.000
_cell.angle_alpha   90.00
_cell.angle_beta   90.00
_cell.angle_gamma   90.00
#
_symmetry.space_group_name_H-M   'P 1'
#
loop_
_entity.id
_entity.type
_entity.pdbx_description
1 polymer ?
#
loop_
_entity_poly.entity_id
_entity_poly.type
_entity_poly.pdbx_seq_one_letter_code
_entity_poly.pdbx_strand_id
1 'polypeptide(L)'
;MASTPTNAKNDTTPLAVPQRRKPLSGGLGLIVVAVLLGAAAFTTYRTFSAPLPAPARPQFVDCVCAKTLKHFQHRLTPGESFPVVSPHSKERSGYPAEKCYWTKDGRAKLEPTFVLLNEYLGKPGPTLCPDCGRLVEPHNPLPPSDKFPKGATEPDSPAAVATQPV
;
A
#
# COMPACT_ATOMS: atom_id res chain seq x y z
N MET A 1 -54.94 -36.96 -44.25
CA MET A 1 -54.36 -35.73 -44.82
C MET A 1 -52.86 -35.89 -44.77
N ALA A 2 -52.24 -36.08 -45.94
CA ALA A 2 -50.83 -36.42 -46.08
C ALA A 2 -50.02 -35.14 -46.39
N SER A 3 -48.99 -34.88 -45.60
CA SER A 3 -48.11 -33.72 -45.77
C SER A 3 -46.78 -34.16 -46.38
N THR A 4 -46.47 -33.60 -47.55
CA THR A 4 -45.29 -33.85 -48.37
C THR A 4 -44.02 -33.26 -47.74
N PRO A 5 -42.87 -33.95 -47.73
CA PRO A 5 -41.61 -33.35 -47.30
C PRO A 5 -41.01 -32.44 -48.39
N THR A 6 -40.73 -31.19 -48.02
CA THR A 6 -40.06 -30.19 -48.87
C THR A 6 -38.55 -30.40 -48.84
N ASN A 7 -37.95 -30.55 -50.02
CA ASN A 7 -36.54 -30.85 -50.25
C ASN A 7 -35.71 -29.56 -50.07
N ALA A 8 -34.88 -29.48 -49.03
CA ALA A 8 -34.03 -28.33 -48.73
C ALA A 8 -32.76 -28.37 -49.62
N LYS A 9 -32.60 -27.37 -50.48
CA LYS A 9 -31.38 -27.16 -51.28
C LYS A 9 -30.26 -26.62 -50.38
N ASN A 10 -29.14 -27.33 -50.35
CA ASN A 10 -27.90 -26.87 -49.70
C ASN A 10 -27.20 -25.85 -50.60
N ASP A 11 -27.30 -24.57 -50.25
CA ASP A 11 -26.55 -23.49 -50.89
C ASP A 11 -25.12 -23.43 -50.35
N THR A 12 -24.21 -24.13 -51.03
CA THR A 12 -22.77 -24.09 -50.76
C THR A 12 -22.22 -22.72 -51.16
N THR A 13 -22.13 -21.79 -50.21
CA THR A 13 -21.48 -20.50 -50.41
C THR A 13 -19.97 -20.70 -50.53
N PRO A 14 -19.31 -20.33 -51.65
CA PRO A 14 -17.88 -20.50 -51.79
C PRO A 14 -17.14 -19.59 -50.80
N LEU A 15 -16.38 -20.20 -49.88
CA LEU A 15 -15.50 -19.47 -48.97
C LEU A 15 -14.46 -18.70 -49.78
N ALA A 16 -14.53 -17.37 -49.74
CA ALA A 16 -13.58 -16.50 -50.41
C ALA A 16 -12.16 -16.77 -49.88
N VAL A 17 -11.30 -17.32 -50.73
CA VAL A 17 -9.89 -17.57 -50.41
C VAL A 17 -9.19 -16.22 -50.23
N PRO A 18 -8.62 -15.90 -49.05
CA PRO A 18 -7.97 -14.62 -48.84
C PRO A 18 -6.78 -14.49 -49.80
N GLN A 19 -6.77 -13.44 -50.60
CA GLN A 19 -5.69 -13.22 -51.55
C GLN A 19 -4.35 -13.07 -50.82
N ARG A 20 -3.38 -13.88 -51.24
CA ARG A 20 -2.02 -13.90 -50.72
C ARG A 20 -1.36 -12.56 -51.00
N ARG A 21 -1.25 -11.70 -49.98
CA ARG A 21 -0.57 -10.41 -50.11
C ARG A 21 0.89 -10.67 -50.49
N LYS A 22 1.36 -9.99 -51.54
CA LYS A 22 2.76 -10.05 -51.98
C LYS A 22 3.67 -9.66 -50.81
N PRO A 23 4.80 -10.36 -50.58
CA PRO A 23 5.70 -10.00 -49.50
C PRO A 23 6.18 -8.57 -49.71
N LEU A 24 6.18 -7.78 -48.62
CA LEU A 24 6.75 -6.44 -48.60
C LEU A 24 8.19 -6.51 -49.15
N SER A 25 8.57 -5.57 -50.01
CA SER A 25 9.87 -5.57 -50.68
C SER A 25 11.00 -5.75 -49.65
N GLY A 26 12.02 -6.56 -49.99
CA GLY A 26 13.05 -6.99 -49.04
C GLY A 26 13.73 -5.85 -48.27
N GLY A 27 13.84 -4.66 -48.87
CA GLY A 27 14.36 -3.47 -48.20
C GLY A 27 13.49 -2.95 -47.06
N LEU A 28 12.16 -2.94 -47.22
CA LEU A 28 11.24 -2.49 -46.17
C LEU A 28 11.25 -3.46 -44.98
N GLY A 29 11.35 -4.76 -45.25
CA GLY A 29 11.48 -5.79 -44.20
C GLY A 29 12.70 -5.55 -43.31
N LEU A 30 13.87 -5.25 -43.90
CA LEU A 30 15.09 -4.98 -43.14
C LEU A 30 14.98 -3.72 -42.27
N ILE A 31 14.35 -2.65 -42.79
CA ILE A 31 14.14 -1.42 -42.02
C ILE A 31 13.26 -1.69 -40.79
N VAL A 32 12.16 -2.43 -40.96
CA VAL A 32 11.26 -2.76 -39.84
C VAL A 32 12.01 -3.58 -38.78
N VAL A 33 12.80 -4.58 -39.18
CA VAL A 33 13.61 -5.38 -38.25
C VAL A 33 14.61 -4.50 -37.50
N ALA A 34 15.33 -3.61 -38.18
CA ALA A 34 16.30 -2.72 -37.55
C ALA A 34 15.65 -1.77 -36.52
N VAL A 35 14.48 -1.21 -36.84
CA VAL A 35 13.73 -0.35 -35.92
C VAL A 35 13.27 -1.12 -34.69
N LEU A 36 12.75 -2.34 -34.86
CA LEU A 36 12.32 -3.17 -33.74
C LEU A 36 13.49 -3.56 -32.82
N LEU A 37 14.64 -3.92 -33.39
CA LEU A 37 15.86 -4.21 -32.62
C LEU A 37 16.37 -2.96 -31.89
N GLY A 38 16.35 -1.80 -32.54
CA GLY A 38 16.72 -0.52 -31.92
C GLY A 38 15.81 -0.15 -30.75
N ALA A 39 14.49 -0.30 -30.92
CA ALA A 39 13.52 -0.08 -29.85
C ALA A 39 13.72 -1.04 -28.67
N ALA A 40 13.94 -2.34 -28.96
CA ALA A 40 14.20 -3.35 -27.94
C ALA A 40 15.50 -3.07 -27.17
N ALA A 41 16.59 -2.69 -27.85
CA ALA A 41 17.83 -2.31 -27.21
C ALA A 41 17.67 -1.06 -26.33
N PHE A 42 16.92 -0.06 -26.82
CA PHE A 42 16.66 1.18 -26.07
C PHE A 42 15.84 0.95 -24.80
N THR A 43 14.76 0.15 -24.87
CA THR A 43 13.95 -0.16 -23.68
C THR A 43 14.73 -0.99 -22.67
N THR A 44 15.55 -1.94 -23.15
CA THR A 44 16.47 -2.71 -22.31
C THR A 44 17.47 -1.80 -21.62
N TYR A 45 18.12 -0.91 -22.35
CA TYR A 45 19.05 0.08 -21.81
C TYR A 45 18.39 1.00 -20.77
N ARG A 46 17.18 1.50 -21.04
CA ARG A 46 16.39 2.31 -20.10
C ARG A 46 16.03 1.57 -18.82
N THR A 47 15.75 0.27 -18.92
CA THR A 47 15.38 -0.56 -17.77
C THR A 47 16.59 -0.83 -16.87
N PHE A 48 17.75 -1.13 -17.47
CA PHE A 48 18.98 -1.41 -16.72
C PHE A 48 19.74 -0.15 -16.26
N SER A 49 19.52 0.99 -16.90
CA SER A 49 20.12 2.28 -16.51
C SER A 49 19.22 3.11 -15.59
N ALA A 50 18.06 2.56 -15.18
CA ALA A 50 17.24 3.19 -14.17
C ALA A 50 18.04 3.30 -12.87
N PRO A 51 18.03 4.46 -12.17
CA PRO A 51 18.62 4.57 -10.86
C PRO A 51 18.07 3.46 -9.95
N LEU A 52 18.95 2.85 -9.15
CA LEU A 52 18.50 1.94 -8.12
C LEU A 52 17.46 2.66 -7.25
N PRO A 53 16.35 1.99 -6.88
CA PRO A 53 15.38 2.59 -5.99
C PRO A 53 16.11 3.06 -4.73
N ALA A 54 15.76 4.25 -4.26
CA ALA A 54 16.27 4.73 -2.98
C ALA A 54 16.08 3.62 -1.92
N PRO A 55 17.04 3.42 -1.01
CA PRO A 55 16.89 2.42 0.04
C PRO A 55 15.56 2.65 0.73
N ALA A 56 14.79 1.56 0.93
CA ALA A 56 13.50 1.64 1.59
C ALA A 56 13.68 2.39 2.91
N ARG A 57 12.94 3.49 3.08
CA ARG A 57 12.99 4.26 4.32
C ARG A 57 12.67 3.30 5.47
N PRO A 58 13.46 3.30 6.55
CA PRO A 58 13.16 2.46 7.70
C PRO A 58 11.73 2.77 8.17
N GLN A 59 10.86 1.77 8.12
CA GLN A 59 9.51 1.87 8.63
C GLN A 59 9.58 1.67 10.14
N PHE A 60 9.50 2.79 10.87
CA PHE A 60 9.31 2.76 12.31
C PHE A 60 7.82 2.60 12.60
N VAL A 61 7.51 1.73 13.55
CA VAL A 61 6.15 1.52 14.06
C VAL A 61 6.14 1.90 15.53
N ASP A 62 5.18 2.74 15.91
CA ASP A 62 4.92 3.06 17.29
C ASP A 62 4.36 1.83 18.00
N CYS A 63 5.03 1.39 19.05
CA CYS A 63 4.67 0.22 19.82
C CYS A 63 4.44 0.59 21.29
N VAL A 64 3.62 -0.19 21.98
CA VAL A 64 3.45 -0.11 23.44
C VAL A 64 3.79 -1.47 24.05
N CYS A 65 4.57 -1.44 25.12
CA CYS A 65 4.93 -2.63 25.89
C CYS A 65 3.74 -3.10 26.73
N ALA A 66 3.26 -4.32 26.53
CA ALA A 66 2.11 -4.88 27.25
C ALA A 66 2.30 -4.97 28.77
N LYS A 67 3.55 -5.08 29.25
CA LYS A 67 3.85 -5.17 30.69
C LYS A 67 3.97 -3.81 31.37
N THR A 68 4.65 -2.87 30.72
CA THR A 68 4.99 -1.57 31.33
C THR A 68 4.08 -0.45 30.85
N LEU A 69 3.28 -0.69 29.81
CA LEU A 69 2.44 0.29 29.13
C LEU A 69 3.20 1.53 28.62
N LYS A 70 4.51 1.40 28.43
CA LYS A 70 5.36 2.47 27.89
C LYS A 70 5.44 2.37 26.37
N HIS A 71 5.30 3.51 25.71
CA HIS A 71 5.54 3.67 24.28
C HIS A 71 7.03 3.55 23.94
N PHE A 72 7.30 3.06 22.73
CA PHE A 72 8.61 3.08 22.08
C PHE A 72 8.43 2.93 20.57
N GLN A 73 9.44 3.35 19.79
CA GLN A 73 9.47 3.11 18.35
C GLN A 73 10.29 1.85 18.04
N HIS A 74 9.76 1.00 17.17
CA HIS A 74 10.44 -0.21 16.70
C HIS A 74 10.63 -0.17 15.20
N ARG A 75 11.81 -0.56 14.73
CA ARG A 75 12.08 -0.73 13.30
C ARG A 75 11.70 -2.14 12.90
N LEU A 76 10.62 -2.28 12.14
CA LEU A 76 10.22 -3.60 11.64
C LEU A 76 11.25 -4.16 10.67
N THR A 77 11.59 -5.42 10.89
CA THR A 77 12.42 -6.20 9.98
C THR A 77 11.55 -7.15 9.14
N PRO A 78 11.92 -7.44 7.87
CA PRO A 78 11.15 -8.35 7.04
C PRO A 78 11.00 -9.73 7.69
N GLY A 79 9.76 -10.21 7.81
CA GLY A 79 9.43 -11.49 8.45
C GLY A 79 9.27 -11.44 9.97
N GLU A 80 9.47 -10.28 10.60
CA GLU A 80 9.19 -10.10 12.02
C GLU A 80 7.69 -10.12 12.31
N SER A 81 7.31 -10.75 13.43
CA SER A 81 5.93 -10.86 13.88
C SER A 81 5.74 -10.26 15.26
N PHE A 82 4.56 -9.67 15.49
CA PHE A 82 4.18 -9.20 16.81
C PHE A 82 3.83 -10.38 17.73
N PRO A 83 4.15 -10.29 19.03
CA PRO A 83 4.83 -9.17 19.68
C PRO A 83 6.34 -9.11 19.42
N VAL A 84 6.87 -7.88 19.33
CA VAL A 84 8.30 -7.57 19.21
C VAL A 84 8.96 -7.43 20.58
N VAL A 85 10.30 -7.46 20.63
CA VAL A 85 11.04 -7.30 21.89
C VAL A 85 10.94 -5.84 22.38
N SER A 86 10.38 -5.65 23.56
CA SER A 86 10.26 -4.34 24.19
C SER A 86 11.59 -3.89 24.79
N PRO A 87 12.05 -2.64 24.56
CA PRO A 87 13.23 -2.11 25.21
C PRO A 87 13.03 -1.91 26.72
N HIS A 88 11.78 -1.84 27.18
CA HIS A 88 11.41 -1.57 28.57
C HIS A 88 11.36 -2.85 29.41
N SER A 89 10.74 -3.91 28.90
CA SER A 89 10.62 -5.19 29.64
C SER A 89 11.65 -6.24 29.24
N LYS A 90 12.40 -6.02 28.14
CA LYS A 90 13.35 -6.99 27.55
C LYS A 90 12.70 -8.33 27.16
N GLU A 91 11.40 -8.33 26.91
CA GLU A 91 10.62 -9.51 26.51
C GLU A 91 9.84 -9.23 25.24
N ARG A 92 9.36 -10.28 24.56
CA ARG A 92 8.45 -10.17 23.40
C ARG A 92 7.05 -9.73 23.85
N SER A 93 6.93 -8.46 24.17
CA SER A 93 5.72 -7.83 24.73
C SER A 93 5.35 -6.53 24.02
N GLY A 94 6.05 -6.15 22.95
CA GLY A 94 5.78 -4.97 22.15
C GLY A 94 4.70 -5.21 21.12
N TYR A 95 3.62 -4.46 21.18
CA TYR A 95 2.52 -4.51 20.21
C TYR A 95 2.35 -3.16 19.53
N PRO A 96 1.78 -3.11 18.31
CA PRO A 96 1.44 -1.86 17.65
C PRO A 96 0.55 -0.99 18.55
N ALA A 97 0.83 0.30 18.58
CA ALA A 97 0.07 1.27 19.34
C ALA A 97 -0.86 2.07 18.42
N GLU A 98 -2.11 2.24 18.85
CA GLU A 98 -3.04 3.17 18.21
C GLU A 98 -2.83 4.59 18.74
N LYS A 99 -3.00 5.58 17.88
CA LYS A 99 -2.81 6.99 18.21
C LYS A 99 -4.15 7.65 18.56
N CYS A 100 -4.27 8.16 19.78
CA CYS A 100 -5.42 8.95 20.20
C CYS A 100 -5.03 10.42 20.35
N TYR A 101 -5.46 11.25 19.40
CA TYR A 101 -5.20 12.69 19.41
C TYR A 101 -6.27 13.52 20.12
N TRP A 102 -7.24 12.89 20.78
CA TRP A 102 -8.31 13.60 21.49
C TRP A 102 -7.93 13.89 22.94
N THR A 103 -8.35 15.05 23.44
CA THR A 103 -8.37 15.39 24.86
C THR A 103 -9.74 15.08 25.48
N LYS A 104 -9.81 15.04 26.81
CA LYS A 104 -11.06 14.86 27.55
C LYS A 104 -12.10 15.93 27.23
N ASP A 105 -11.66 17.15 26.95
CA ASP A 105 -12.52 18.30 26.59
C ASP A 105 -13.05 18.23 25.14
N GLY A 106 -12.68 17.20 24.37
CA GLY A 106 -13.08 17.08 22.96
C GLY A 106 -12.32 17.99 22.01
N ARG A 107 -11.13 18.47 22.40
CA ARG A 107 -10.18 19.13 21.50
C ARG A 107 -9.17 18.13 20.97
N ALA A 108 -8.53 18.43 19.84
CA ALA A 108 -7.40 17.65 19.38
C ALA A 108 -6.10 18.18 20.00
N LYS A 109 -5.13 17.29 20.21
CA LYS A 109 -3.77 17.60 20.64
C LYS A 109 -2.76 17.15 19.59
N LEU A 110 -1.58 17.76 19.60
CA LEU A 110 -0.51 17.48 18.64
C LEU A 110 0.19 16.14 18.91
N GLU A 111 0.46 15.86 20.18
CA GLU A 111 1.10 14.61 20.59
C GLU A 111 0.02 13.59 20.97
N PRO A 112 -0.07 12.44 20.29
CA PRO A 112 -1.11 11.45 20.58
C PRO A 112 -0.82 10.73 21.90
N THR A 113 -1.88 10.25 22.54
CA THR A 113 -1.74 9.15 23.51
C THR A 113 -1.59 7.86 22.72
N PHE A 114 -0.51 7.11 22.97
CA PHE A 114 -0.31 5.79 22.40
C PHE A 114 -1.06 4.75 23.24
N VAL A 115 -2.02 4.07 22.61
CA VAL A 115 -2.94 3.15 23.28
C VAL A 115 -2.73 1.74 22.75
N LEU A 116 -2.55 0.80 23.67
CA LEU A 116 -2.53 -0.62 23.36
C LEU A 116 -3.95 -1.16 23.32
N LEU A 117 -4.38 -1.67 22.16
CA LEU A 117 -5.71 -2.28 22.02
C LEU A 117 -5.84 -3.56 22.85
N ASN A 118 -7.00 -3.72 23.50
CA ASN A 118 -7.38 -4.92 24.25
C ASN A 118 -7.41 -6.18 23.36
N GLU A 119 -7.72 -6.02 22.08
CA GLU A 119 -7.71 -7.11 21.09
C GLU A 119 -6.34 -7.81 21.01
N TYR A 120 -5.24 -7.03 21.01
CA TYR A 120 -3.88 -7.59 21.00
C TYR A 120 -3.54 -8.36 22.28
N LEU A 121 -4.24 -8.08 23.38
CA LEU A 121 -4.08 -8.75 24.66
C LEU A 121 -5.06 -9.92 24.85
N GLY A 122 -5.92 -10.20 23.86
CA GLY A 122 -7.00 -11.19 23.99
C GLY A 122 -8.04 -10.84 25.06
N LYS A 123 -8.13 -9.56 25.46
CA LYS A 123 -9.10 -9.10 26.44
C LYS A 123 -10.42 -8.77 25.76
N PRO A 124 -11.57 -9.22 26.28
CA PRO A 124 -12.86 -8.86 25.71
C PRO A 124 -13.19 -7.39 25.98
N GLY A 125 -13.94 -6.77 25.06
CA GLY A 125 -14.51 -5.44 25.24
C GLY A 125 -13.72 -4.30 24.58
N PRO A 126 -14.28 -3.08 24.61
CA PRO A 126 -13.70 -1.92 23.95
C PRO A 126 -12.38 -1.48 24.61
N THR A 127 -11.51 -0.86 23.83
CA THR A 127 -10.33 -0.16 24.36
C THR A 127 -10.67 1.30 24.56
N LEU A 128 -10.48 1.82 25.77
CA LEU A 128 -10.68 3.24 26.07
C LEU A 128 -9.32 3.92 26.22
N CYS A 129 -9.18 5.12 25.65
CA CYS A 129 -8.00 5.94 25.84
C CYS A 129 -7.89 6.34 27.32
N PRO A 130 -6.75 6.12 28.00
CA PRO A 130 -6.60 6.45 29.41
C PRO A 130 -6.60 7.97 29.69
N ASP A 131 -6.34 8.79 28.67
CA ASP A 131 -6.29 10.26 28.80
C ASP A 131 -7.67 10.89 28.63
N CYS A 132 -8.38 10.57 27.54
CA CYS A 132 -9.66 11.20 27.20
C CYS A 132 -10.90 10.33 27.44
N GLY A 133 -10.75 9.03 27.71
CA GLY A 133 -11.86 8.09 27.93
C GLY A 133 -12.64 7.70 26.68
N ARG A 134 -12.24 8.15 25.48
CA ARG A 134 -12.90 7.80 24.22
C ARG A 134 -12.53 6.39 23.77
N LEU A 135 -13.42 5.77 23.02
CA LEU A 135 -13.16 4.52 22.31
C LEU A 135 -11.98 4.70 21.35
N VAL A 136 -11.06 3.74 21.38
CA VAL A 136 -9.95 3.62 20.43
C VAL A 136 -10.12 2.31 19.69
N GLU A 137 -10.15 2.40 18.36
CA GLU A 137 -10.34 1.28 17.44
C GLU A 137 -9.07 1.09 16.59
N PRO A 138 -8.88 -0.08 15.95
CA PRO A 138 -7.84 -0.27 14.95
C PRO A 138 -7.90 0.81 13.87
N HIS A 139 -6.76 1.40 13.53
CA HIS A 139 -6.69 2.53 12.58
C HIS A 139 -7.52 3.74 13.02
N ASN A 140 -7.36 4.14 14.29
CA ASN A 140 -8.17 5.20 14.89
C ASN A 140 -8.06 6.51 14.08
N PRO A 141 -9.19 7.07 13.57
CA PRO A 141 -9.15 8.20 12.67
C PRO A 141 -8.61 9.46 13.35
N LEU A 142 -7.92 10.28 12.56
CA LEU A 142 -7.49 11.61 12.98
C LEU A 142 -8.71 12.49 13.31
N PRO A 143 -8.62 13.35 14.33
CA PRO A 143 -9.60 14.40 14.54
C PRO A 143 -9.74 15.32 13.32
N PRO A 144 -10.91 15.92 13.10
CA PRO A 144 -11.07 16.99 12.10
C PRO A 144 -10.07 18.13 12.33
N SER A 145 -9.58 18.73 11.25
CA SER A 145 -8.53 19.76 11.30
C SER A 145 -8.91 21.00 12.10
N ASP A 146 -10.21 21.35 12.19
CA ASP A 146 -10.72 22.46 13.00
C ASP A 146 -10.58 22.24 14.52
N LYS A 147 -10.31 21.00 14.95
CA LYS A 147 -10.15 20.64 16.37
C LYS A 147 -8.73 20.81 16.88
N PHE A 148 -7.75 20.96 16.00
CA PHE A 148 -6.36 21.20 16.40
C PHE A 148 -6.16 22.67 16.82
N PRO A 149 -5.18 22.94 17.69
CA PRO A 149 -4.80 24.32 18.04
C PRO A 149 -4.48 25.13 16.78
N LYS A 150 -4.95 26.37 16.67
CA LYS A 150 -4.64 27.22 15.52
C LYS A 150 -3.13 27.39 15.36
N GLY A 151 -2.61 27.14 14.17
CA GLY A 151 -1.16 27.17 13.89
C GLY A 151 -0.45 25.84 14.08
N ALA A 152 -1.13 24.80 14.56
CA ALA A 152 -0.66 23.43 14.48
C ALA A 152 -0.75 22.94 13.03
N THR A 153 0.39 22.64 12.41
CA THR A 153 0.42 21.80 11.21
C THR A 153 -0.04 20.40 11.58
N GLU A 154 -0.85 19.79 10.70
CA GLU A 154 -1.36 18.44 10.86
C GLU A 154 -0.21 17.44 11.11
N PRO A 155 -0.29 16.58 12.15
CA PRO A 155 0.85 15.81 12.64
C PRO A 155 1.37 14.76 11.64
N ASP A 156 0.56 14.34 10.67
CA ASP A 156 0.92 13.38 9.63
C ASP A 156 1.17 14.03 8.27
N SER A 157 1.10 15.37 8.16
CA SER A 157 1.66 16.03 7.00
C SER A 157 3.16 15.77 7.04
N PRO A 158 3.76 15.09 6.04
CA PRO A 158 5.19 14.82 6.04
C PRO A 158 5.88 16.18 5.95
N ALA A 159 6.12 16.80 7.10
CA ALA A 159 6.98 17.95 7.22
C ALA A 159 8.24 17.53 6.49
N ALA A 160 8.55 18.22 5.39
CA ALA A 160 9.69 17.93 4.55
C ALA A 160 10.86 17.71 5.51
N VAL A 161 11.21 16.44 5.72
CA VAL A 161 12.26 16.06 6.66
C VAL A 161 13.49 16.67 6.05
N ALA A 162 13.87 17.84 6.57
CA ALA A 162 14.98 18.60 6.10
C ALA A 162 16.15 17.64 6.08
N THR A 163 16.61 17.34 4.88
CA THR A 163 17.68 16.38 4.59
C THR A 163 18.86 16.80 5.46
N GLN A 164 19.05 16.14 6.61
CA GLN A 164 20.24 16.38 7.40
C GLN A 164 21.40 15.79 6.60
N PRO A 165 22.43 16.59 6.26
CA PRO A 165 23.61 16.05 5.60
C PRO A 165 24.29 15.05 6.55
N VAL A 166 24.59 13.88 6.01
CA VAL A 166 25.39 12.82 6.67
C VAL A 166 26.85 13.26 6.73
#